data_AF-A0A0B1S2P5-F1
#
_entry.id   AF-A0A0B1S2P5-F1
#
_cell.length_a   1.000
_cell.length_b   1.000
_cell.length_c   1.000
_cell.angle_alpha   90.00
_cell.angle_beta   90.00
_cell.angle_gamma   90.00
#
_symmetry.space_group_name_H-M   'P 1'
#
loop_
_entity.id
_entity.type
_entity.pdbx_description
1 polymer ?
#
loop_
_entity_poly.entity_id
_entity_poly.type
_entity_poly.pdbx_seq_one_letter_code
_entity_poly.pdbx_strand_id
1 'polypeptide(L)' 'AEAILRKALELTIYHDCCADNDFELGVVDAEEGVVQGKQETIIGDWSIAETNCQYE' A
#
# COMPACT_ATOMS: atom_id res chain seq x y z
N ALA A 1 -8.27 -10.61 2.84
CA ALA A 1 -8.44 -9.46 1.95
C ALA A 1 -7.39 -8.39 2.24
N GLU A 2 -7.26 -7.96 3.49
CA GLU A 2 -6.31 -6.95 3.94
C GLU A 2 -4.85 -7.20 3.50
N ALA A 3 -4.31 -8.40 3.71
CA ALA A 3 -2.93 -8.73 3.30
C ALA A 3 -2.68 -8.55 1.79
N ILE A 4 -3.68 -8.84 0.96
CA ILE A 4 -3.60 -8.64 -0.50
C ILE A 4 -3.63 -7.14 -0.81
N LEU A 5 -4.53 -6.39 -0.17
CA LEU A 5 -4.65 -4.95 -0.37
C LEU A 5 -3.37 -4.22 0.05
N ARG A 6 -2.79 -4.61 1.19
CA ARG A 6 -1.52 -4.06 1.68
C ARG A 6 -0.38 -4.32 0.70
N LYS A 7 -0.27 -5.52 0.13
CA LYS A 7 0.76 -5.82 -0.87
C LYS A 7 0.55 -5.09 -2.18
N ALA A 8 -0.71 -4.92 -2.60
CA ALA A 8 -1.02 -4.11 -3.79
C ALA A 8 -0.64 -2.64 -3.59
N LEU A 9 -0.92 -2.08 -2.41
CA LEU A 9 -0.54 -0.71 -2.07
C LEU A 9 1.00 -0.53 -2.05
N GLU A 10 1.72 -1.47 -1.43
CA GLU A 10 3.19 -1.49 -1.47
C GLU A 10 3.73 -1.46 -2.90
N LEU A 11 3.14 -2.24 -3.82
CA LEU A 11 3.53 -2.22 -5.22
C LEU A 11 3.29 -0.85 -5.87
N THR A 12 2.18 -0.17 -5.58
CA THR A 12 1.90 1.15 -6.14
C THR A 12 2.93 2.21 -5.75
N ILE A 13 3.49 2.14 -4.53
CA ILE A 13 4.55 3.04 -4.05
C ILE A 13 5.81 2.94 -4.93
N TYR A 14 6.13 1.75 -5.45
CA TYR A 14 7.30 1.60 -6.32
C TYR A 14 7.10 2.15 -7.73
N HIS A 15 5.85 2.38 -8.17
CA HIS A 15 5.53 2.91 -9.50
C HIS A 15 5.16 4.40 -9.49
N ASP A 16 4.80 4.96 -8.35
CA ASP A 16 4.35 6.35 -8.21
C ASP A 16 5.34 7.16 -7.37
N CYS A 17 6.04 8.11 -8.01
CA CYS A 17 7.01 8.97 -7.34
C CYS A 17 6.38 10.04 -6.42
N CYS A 18 5.07 10.21 -6.47
CA CYS A 18 4.30 11.12 -5.62
C CYS A 18 3.58 10.41 -4.47
N ALA A 19 3.63 9.08 -4.42
CA ALA A 19 2.99 8.31 -3.35
C ALA A 19 3.74 8.50 -2.02
N ASP A 20 3.00 8.64 -0.94
CA ASP A 20 3.53 8.62 0.42
C ASP A 20 3.58 7.18 0.96
N ASN A 21 4.50 6.93 1.87
CA ASN A 21 4.66 5.63 2.53
C ASN A 21 3.65 5.41 3.66
N ASP A 22 2.96 6.47 4.06
CA ASP A 22 1.94 6.47 5.10
C ASP A 22 0.54 6.29 4.49
N PHE A 23 -0.22 5.34 5.03
CA PHE A 23 -1.56 5.00 4.55
C PHE A 23 -2.48 4.55 5.68
N GLU A 24 -3.79 4.57 5.43
CA GLU A 24 -4.82 4.06 6.35
C GLU A 24 -5.75 3.11 5.60
N LEU A 25 -6.07 1.96 6.22
CA LEU A 25 -7.04 1.00 5.69
C LEU A 25 -8.29 0.96 6.58
N GLY A 26 -9.37 1.55 6.09
CA GLY A 26 -10.71 1.42 6.68
C GLY A 26 -11.44 0.20 6.14
N VAL A 27 -12.32 -0.39 6.96
CA VAL A 27 -13.19 -1.52 6.59
C VAL A 27 -14.64 -1.09 6.71
N VAL A 28 -15.44 -1.40 5.68
CA VAL A 28 -16.89 -1.28 5.74
C VAL A 28 -17.47 -2.69 5.85
N ASP A 29 -18.09 -2.97 6.99
CA ASP A 29 -18.71 -4.24 7.30
C ASP A 29 -20.23 -4.08 7.48
N ALA A 30 -20.98 -5.15 7.19
CA ALA A 30 -22.44 -5.13 7.25
C ALA A 30 -22.98 -5.11 8.69
N GLU A 31 -22.24 -5.65 9.65
CA GLU A 31 -22.61 -5.72 11.06
C GLU A 31 -21.96 -4.59 11.87
N GLU A 32 -20.68 -4.31 11.62
CA GLU A 32 -19.89 -3.31 12.37
C GLU A 32 -19.93 -1.91 11.75
N GLY A 33 -20.46 -1.76 10.54
CA GLY A 33 -20.53 -0.47 9.85
C GLY A 33 -19.16 0.00 9.36
N VAL A 34 -18.83 1.29 9.56
CA VAL A 34 -17.56 1.86 9.11
C VAL A 34 -16.55 1.82 10.25
N VAL A 35 -15.46 1.09 10.05
CA VAL A 35 -14.31 1.04 10.95
C VAL A 35 -13.15 1.76 10.30
N GLN A 36 -12.71 2.87 10.89
CA GLN A 36 -11.52 3.59 10.46
C GLN A 36 -10.25 2.81 10.83
N GLY A 37 -9.26 2.89 9.96
CA GLY A 37 -7.98 2.23 10.17
C GLY A 37 -7.10 3.02 11.12
N LYS A 38 -5.92 2.48 11.38
CA LYS A 38 -4.81 3.28 11.92
C LYS A 38 -3.89 3.64 10.77
N GLN A 39 -3.24 4.80 10.89
CA GLN A 39 -2.13 5.13 10.02
C GLN A 39 -1.02 4.09 10.20
N GLU A 40 -0.59 3.52 9.09
CA GLU A 40 0.52 2.58 8.98
C GLU A 40 1.54 3.12 7.98
N THR A 41 2.80 2.75 8.19
CA THR A 41 3.89 3.06 7.25
C THR A 41 4.36 1.78 6.60
N ILE A 42 4.48 1.77 5.27
CA ILE A 42 5.16 0.70 4.53
C ILE A 42 6.65 1.03 4.45
N ILE A 43 7.47 0.18 5.07
CA ILE A 43 8.92 0.13 4.82
C ILE A 43 9.12 -0.99 3.79
N GLY A 44 8.96 -0.65 2.52
CA GLY A 44 9.07 -1.58 1.42
C GLY A 44 10.51 -2.06 1.18
N ASP A 45 10.66 -3.22 0.54
CA ASP A 45 11.93 -3.67 -0.03
C ASP A 45 12.21 -2.91 -1.32
N TRP A 46 13.25 -2.07 -1.37
CA TRP A 46 13.58 -1.31 -2.57
C TRP A 46 14.28 -2.15 -3.66
N SER A 47 14.73 -3.36 -3.34
CA SER A 47 15.37 -4.24 -4.32
C SER A 47 14.44 -4.64 -5.46
N ILE A 48 13.12 -4.70 -5.22
CA ILE A 48 12.13 -4.97 -6.27
C ILE A 48 11.84 -3.77 -7.15
N ALA A 49 12.11 -2.54 -6.67
CA ALA A 49 11.95 -1.33 -7.46
C ALA A 49 13.00 -1.23 -8.58
N GLU A 50 14.15 -1.90 -8.45
CA GLU A 50 15.19 -1.94 -9.49
C GLU A 50 14.69 -2.58 -10.79
N THR A 51 13.78 -3.56 -10.70
CA THR A 51 13.17 -4.21 -11.86
C THR A 51 12.14 -3.35 -12.59
N ASN A 52 11.67 -2.28 -11.94
CA ASN A 52 10.68 -1.36 -12.48
C ASN A 52 11.31 -0.31 -13.40
N CYS A 53 12.57 0.05 -13.18
CA CYS A 53 13.27 0.96 -14.06
C CYS A 53 13.64 0.26 -15.37
N GLN A 54 12.72 0.31 -16.35
CA GLN A 54 13.03 0.02 -17.74
C GLN A 54 13.96 1.12 -18.28
N TYR A 55 15.23 1.07 -17.91
CA TYR A 55 16.29 1.83 -18.57
C TYR A 55 16.56 1.18 -19.94
N GLU A 56 15.67 1.43 -20.92
CA GLU A 56 16.02 1.36 -22.34
C GLU A 56 16.53 2.72 -22.83
#